data_AF-A0A7C5J4T4-F1
#
_entry.id   AF-A0A7C5J4T4-F1
#
_cell.length_a   1.000
_cell.length_b   1.000
_cell.length_c   1.000
_cell.angle_alpha   90.00
_cell.angle_beta   90.00
_cell.angle_gamma   90.00
#
_symmetry.space_group_name_H-M   'P 1'
#
loop_
_entity.id
_entity.type
_entity.pdbx_description
1 polymer ?
#
loop_
_entity_poly.entity_id
_entity_poly.type
_entity_poly.pdbx_seq_one_letter_code
_entity_poly.pdbx_strand_id
1 'polypeptide(L)'
;MLTLAGCAGASVPPHRSASHRSALPAPACGAGVAVQVLGSGGPIPDDARASSSYLVWVEGRARVLVDAGGGVLPRFGASGASLRDLDAIAISHLHVDHVGGLASLLKGGYFSARRRPLPVIGPSGTDLFPSIDEFLQ
;
A
#
# COMPACT_ATOMS: atom_id res chain seq x y z
N MET A 1 14.87 21.51 9.58
CA MET A 1 15.70 20.81 8.58
C MET A 1 15.15 19.40 8.46
N LEU A 2 14.28 19.14 7.48
CA LEU A 2 13.57 17.88 7.32
C LEU A 2 14.44 16.91 6.52
N THR A 3 15.00 15.91 7.18
CA THR A 3 15.86 14.90 6.55
C THR A 3 14.99 13.87 5.84
N LEU A 4 14.94 13.88 4.51
CA LEU A 4 14.36 12.78 3.74
C LEU A 4 15.35 11.60 3.72
N ALA A 5 15.07 10.56 4.51
CA ALA A 5 15.77 9.29 4.38
C ALA A 5 15.16 8.49 3.22
N GLY A 6 15.88 8.38 2.10
CA GLY A 6 15.48 7.53 0.97
C GLY A 6 15.68 6.05 1.28
N CYS A 7 14.64 5.24 1.15
CA CYS A 7 14.74 3.79 1.25
C CYS A 7 15.11 3.18 -0.11
N ALA A 8 16.25 2.49 -0.20
CA ALA A 8 16.64 1.77 -1.40
C ALA A 8 15.80 0.49 -1.58
N GLY A 9 15.24 0.28 -2.77
CA GLY A 9 14.49 -0.94 -3.12
C GLY A 9 15.43 -2.13 -3.34
N ALA A 10 15.14 -3.26 -2.68
CA ALA A 10 15.83 -4.52 -2.93
C ALA A 10 15.25 -5.22 -4.18
N SER A 11 16.13 -5.77 -5.02
CA SER A 11 15.77 -6.56 -6.20
C SER A 11 15.23 -7.95 -5.82
N VAL A 12 14.29 -8.46 -6.62
CA VAL A 12 13.64 -9.77 -6.41
C VAL A 12 14.52 -10.90 -6.99
N PRO A 13 14.95 -11.90 -6.19
CA PRO A 13 15.66 -13.07 -6.70
C PRO A 13 14.68 -14.15 -7.22
N PRO A 14 15.11 -15.02 -8.17
CA PRO A 14 14.26 -16.06 -8.73
C PRO A 14 13.99 -17.21 -7.74
N HIS A 15 12.83 -17.84 -7.92
CA HIS A 15 12.23 -18.87 -7.07
C HIS A 15 13.17 -20.00 -6.61
N ARG A 16 13.32 -20.15 -5.28
CA ARG A 16 13.72 -21.41 -4.61
C ARG A 16 12.74 -21.75 -3.48
N SER A 17 12.64 -23.06 -3.22
CA SER A 17 11.61 -23.74 -2.41
C SER A 17 11.53 -23.26 -0.96
N ALA A 18 10.33 -23.43 -0.38
CA ALA A 18 9.94 -22.97 0.95
C ALA A 18 10.67 -23.73 2.07
N SER A 19 11.74 -23.13 2.60
CA SER A 19 12.18 -23.31 3.98
C SER A 19 12.06 -21.97 4.70
N HIS A 20 11.68 -22.00 5.98
CA HIS A 20 11.44 -20.87 6.89
C HIS A 20 11.95 -19.51 6.38
N ARG A 21 11.03 -18.69 5.83
CA ARG A 21 11.34 -17.31 5.45
C ARG A 21 11.64 -16.54 6.74
N SER A 22 12.93 -16.37 7.04
CA SER A 22 13.41 -15.25 7.82
C SER A 22 12.81 -14.00 7.19
N ALA A 23 11.98 -13.28 7.95
CA ALA A 23 11.43 -12.02 7.48
C ALA A 23 12.60 -11.13 7.06
N LEU A 24 12.62 -10.69 5.80
CA LEU A 24 13.55 -9.66 5.37
C LEU A 24 13.42 -8.50 6.37
N PRO A 25 14.54 -7.92 6.86
CA PRO A 25 14.45 -6.81 7.79
C PRO A 25 13.58 -5.73 7.14
N ALA A 26 12.58 -5.26 7.88
CA ALA A 26 11.76 -4.15 7.45
C ALA A 26 12.70 -3.02 6.98
N PRO A 27 12.41 -2.35 5.86
CA PRO A 27 13.23 -1.24 5.41
C PRO A 27 13.43 -0.28 6.58
N ALA A 28 14.65 0.24 6.73
CA ALA A 28 15.12 1.05 7.86
C ALA A 28 14.44 2.44 7.94
N CYS A 29 13.11 2.49 7.84
CA CYS A 29 12.28 3.55 8.34
C CYS A 29 12.43 3.55 9.86
N GLY A 30 13.48 4.21 10.35
CA GLY A 30 13.81 4.31 11.77
C GLY A 30 12.80 5.16 12.55
N ALA A 31 13.29 5.83 13.60
CA ALA A 31 12.52 6.85 14.31
C ALA A 31 12.09 7.97 13.34
N GLY A 32 10.86 8.47 13.49
CA GLY A 32 10.27 9.51 12.65
C GLY A 32 9.28 9.01 11.58
N VAL A 33 9.07 9.84 10.55
CA VAL A 33 8.08 9.62 9.47
C VAL A 33 8.79 9.38 8.15
N ALA A 34 8.38 8.33 7.42
CA ALA A 34 8.90 8.00 6.10
C ALA A 34 7.77 7.61 5.13
N VAL A 35 8.01 7.79 3.83
CA VAL A 35 7.10 7.35 2.76
C VAL A 35 7.84 6.36 1.87
N GLN A 36 7.25 5.18 1.69
CA GLN A 36 7.75 4.17 0.77
C GLN A 36 6.85 4.10 -0.45
N VAL A 37 7.44 4.22 -1.63
CA VAL A 37 6.72 4.04 -2.90
C VAL A 37 6.52 2.55 -3.15
N LEU A 38 5.27 2.11 -3.18
CA LEU A 38 4.90 0.74 -3.56
C LEU A 38 4.60 0.66 -5.06
N GLY A 39 4.06 1.74 -5.63
CA GLY A 39 3.85 1.92 -7.06
C GLY A 39 3.79 3.40 -7.44
N SER A 40 4.23 3.70 -8.66
CA SER A 40 4.36 5.06 -9.21
C SER A 40 3.95 5.15 -10.68
N GLY A 41 3.29 4.11 -11.20
CA GLY A 41 2.71 4.10 -12.53
C GLY A 41 1.31 4.73 -12.56
N GLY A 42 0.90 5.11 -13.76
CA GLY A 42 -0.42 5.69 -14.02
C GLY A 42 -1.39 4.70 -14.70
N PRO A 43 -2.42 5.19 -15.40
CA PRO A 43 -3.43 4.35 -16.04
C PRO A 43 -2.96 3.77 -17.39
N ILE A 44 -1.86 4.27 -17.93
CA ILE A 44 -1.32 3.81 -19.21
C ILE A 44 -0.35 2.63 -18.95
N PRO A 45 -0.54 1.47 -19.59
CA PRO A 45 0.25 0.27 -19.33
C PRO A 45 1.55 0.22 -20.14
N ASP A 46 2.35 1.28 -20.11
CA ASP A 46 3.58 1.41 -20.91
C ASP A 46 4.88 1.54 -20.07
N ASP A 47 4.77 1.67 -18.75
CA ASP A 47 5.89 1.97 -17.86
C ASP A 47 6.40 0.77 -17.04
N ALA A 48 5.73 -0.39 -17.12
CA ALA A 48 6.02 -1.60 -16.36
C ALA A 48 6.07 -1.41 -14.83
N ARG A 49 5.38 -0.40 -14.30
CA ARG A 49 5.29 -0.11 -12.87
C ARG A 49 3.97 -0.60 -12.29
N ALA A 50 3.98 -0.87 -10.98
CA ALA A 50 2.71 -0.93 -10.25
C ALA A 50 2.09 0.48 -10.22
N SER A 51 0.77 0.56 -10.27
CA SER A 51 0.05 1.83 -10.25
C SER A 51 0.16 2.53 -8.87
N SER A 52 -0.30 3.77 -8.78
CA SER A 52 -0.17 4.64 -7.60
C SER A 52 -0.45 3.91 -6.28
N SER A 53 0.58 3.83 -5.42
CA SER A 53 0.42 3.38 -4.04
C SER A 53 1.65 3.74 -3.19
N TYR A 54 1.40 4.37 -2.05
CA TYR A 54 2.43 4.89 -1.14
C TYR A 54 2.14 4.47 0.30
N LEU A 55 3.15 3.94 0.98
CA LEU A 55 3.04 3.48 2.35
C LEU A 55 3.72 4.46 3.30
N VAL A 56 2.96 5.01 4.24
CA VAL A 56 3.46 5.91 5.29
C VAL A 56 3.87 5.09 6.50
N TRP A 57 5.13 5.24 6.88
CA TRP A 57 5.73 4.65 8.07
C TRP A 57 5.86 5.72 9.15
N VAL A 58 5.49 5.39 10.39
CA VAL A 58 5.67 6.24 11.56
C VAL A 58 6.26 5.39 12.67
N GLU A 59 7.43 5.79 13.16
CA GLU A 59 8.20 5.06 14.17
C GLU A 59 8.40 3.58 13.78
N GLY A 60 8.85 3.35 12.55
CA GLY A 60 9.07 2.02 11.99
C GLY A 60 7.83 1.14 11.78
N ARG A 61 6.62 1.69 11.92
CA ARG A 61 5.36 0.95 11.68
C ARG A 61 4.60 1.52 10.49
N ALA A 62 4.14 0.65 9.61
CA ALA A 62 3.25 1.00 8.51
C ALA A 62 1.89 1.48 9.07
N ARG A 63 1.57 2.77 8.89
CA ARG A 63 0.36 3.40 9.47
C ARG A 63 -0.71 3.68 8.44
N VAL A 64 -0.35 4.24 7.29
CA VAL A 64 -1.36 4.67 6.30
C VAL A 64 -0.90 4.22 4.93
N LEU A 65 -1.83 3.65 4.17
CA LEU A 65 -1.65 3.42 2.74
C LEU A 65 -2.38 4.53 1.99
N VAL A 66 -1.67 5.26 1.12
CA VAL A 66 -2.24 6.27 0.23
C VAL A 66 -2.28 5.68 -1.18
N ASP A 67 -3.48 5.61 -1.74
CA ASP A 67 -3.85 4.88 -2.95
C ASP A 67 -3.55 3.37 -2.90
N ALA A 68 -4.37 2.62 -3.63
CA ALA A 68 -4.32 1.18 -3.75
C ALA A 68 -4.44 0.77 -5.22
N GLY A 69 -3.54 1.29 -6.06
CA GLY A 69 -3.47 0.97 -7.48
C GLY A 69 -3.18 -0.49 -7.81
N GLY A 70 -3.30 -0.84 -9.09
CA GLY A 70 -2.98 -2.17 -9.61
C GLY A 70 -1.56 -2.63 -9.21
N GLY A 71 -1.45 -3.87 -8.72
CA GLY A 71 -0.17 -4.45 -8.28
C GLY A 71 0.23 -4.13 -6.84
N VAL A 72 -0.60 -3.42 -6.07
CA VAL A 72 -0.29 -3.04 -4.68
C VAL A 72 -0.09 -4.24 -3.73
N LEU A 73 -0.90 -5.31 -3.80
CA LEU A 73 -0.84 -6.42 -2.84
C LEU A 73 0.55 -7.09 -2.75
N PRO A 74 1.18 -7.53 -3.86
CA PRO A 74 2.53 -8.10 -3.78
C PRO A 74 3.60 -7.09 -3.33
N ARG A 75 3.45 -5.80 -3.68
CA ARG A 75 4.37 -4.73 -3.25
C ARG A 75 4.24 -4.44 -1.75
N PHE A 76 3.02 -4.43 -1.24
CA PHE A 76 2.73 -4.32 0.19
C PHE A 76 3.35 -5.49 0.96
N GLY A 77 3.18 -6.73 0.49
CA GLY A 77 3.82 -7.91 1.09
C GLY A 77 5.35 -7.84 1.08
N ALA A 78 5.94 -7.38 -0.03
CA ALA A 78 7.39 -7.21 -0.17
C ALA A 78 7.98 -6.11 0.75
N SER A 79 7.17 -5.13 1.16
CA SER A 79 7.60 -4.07 2.08
C SER A 79 7.84 -4.54 3.51
N GLY A 80 7.35 -5.74 3.87
CA GLY A 80 7.37 -6.23 5.25
C GLY A 80 6.27 -5.63 6.14
N ALA A 81 5.40 -4.77 5.59
CA ALA A 81 4.28 -4.20 6.30
C ALA A 81 3.20 -5.24 6.65
N SER A 82 2.45 -4.96 7.73
CA SER A 82 1.30 -5.76 8.12
C SER A 82 0.00 -4.97 7.98
N LEU A 83 -1.02 -5.57 7.35
CA LEU A 83 -2.38 -5.00 7.30
C LEU A 83 -2.99 -4.80 8.69
N ARG A 84 -2.49 -5.48 9.72
CA ARG A 84 -2.90 -5.29 11.12
C ARG A 84 -2.52 -3.91 11.64
N ASP A 85 -1.40 -3.37 11.17
CA ASP A 85 -0.79 -2.16 11.70
C ASP A 85 -1.37 -0.90 11.04
N LEU A 86 -1.96 -1.03 9.85
CA LEU A 86 -2.59 0.09 9.12
C LEU A 86 -3.77 0.72 9.88
N ASP A 87 -3.69 2.02 10.10
CA ASP A 87 -4.72 2.85 10.68
C ASP A 87 -5.79 3.25 9.67
N ALA A 88 -5.43 3.46 8.41
CA ALA A 88 -6.37 3.73 7.33
C ALA A 88 -5.78 3.38 5.96
N ILE A 89 -6.67 3.24 4.98
CA ILE A 89 -6.34 3.38 3.55
C ILE A 89 -6.99 4.68 3.08
N ALA A 90 -6.21 5.59 2.52
CA ALA A 90 -6.69 6.84 1.93
C ALA A 90 -6.63 6.74 0.41
N ILE A 91 -7.76 6.95 -0.27
CA ILE A 91 -7.87 6.95 -1.72
C ILE A 91 -8.02 8.40 -2.18
N SER A 92 -7.10 8.87 -3.02
CA SER A 92 -7.11 10.25 -3.49
C SER A 92 -8.31 10.54 -4.41
N HIS A 93 -8.58 9.64 -5.35
CA HIS A 93 -9.71 9.69 -6.28
C HIS A 93 -9.95 8.29 -6.88
N LEU A 94 -11.05 8.13 -7.63
CA LEU A 94 -11.55 6.81 -8.06
C LEU A 94 -11.16 6.44 -9.51
N HIS A 95 -10.01 6.91 -10.00
CA HIS A 95 -9.43 6.32 -11.21
C HIS A 95 -8.84 4.93 -10.91
N VAL A 96 -8.89 4.05 -11.91
CA VAL A 96 -8.55 2.63 -11.74
C VAL A 96 -7.09 2.40 -11.31
N ASP A 97 -6.17 3.28 -11.70
CA ASP A 97 -4.76 3.25 -11.31
C ASP A 97 -4.52 3.69 -9.86
N HIS A 98 -5.53 4.26 -9.18
CA HIS A 98 -5.47 4.62 -7.76
C HIS A 98 -6.27 3.67 -6.86
N VAL A 99 -7.26 2.96 -7.39
CA VAL A 99 -8.17 2.12 -6.58
C VAL A 99 -8.26 0.66 -7.02
N GLY A 100 -7.76 0.30 -8.20
CA GLY A 100 -7.98 -1.02 -8.82
C GLY A 100 -7.42 -2.21 -8.04
N GLY A 101 -6.47 -1.99 -7.12
CA GLY A 101 -5.92 -3.01 -6.22
C GLY A 101 -6.59 -3.08 -4.84
N LEU A 102 -7.53 -2.17 -4.53
CA LEU A 102 -8.12 -2.04 -3.19
C LEU A 102 -8.80 -3.35 -2.73
N ALA A 103 -9.61 -3.97 -3.59
CA ALA A 103 -10.32 -5.20 -3.25
C ALA A 103 -9.36 -6.34 -2.83
N SER A 104 -8.18 -6.41 -3.45
CA SER A 104 -7.16 -7.41 -3.11
C SER A 104 -6.56 -7.18 -1.73
N LEU A 105 -6.35 -5.92 -1.32
CA LEU A 105 -5.88 -5.58 0.03
C LEU A 105 -6.96 -5.84 1.08
N LEU A 106 -8.21 -5.46 0.80
CA LEU A 106 -9.33 -5.72 1.72
C LEU A 106 -9.51 -7.23 1.94
N LYS A 107 -9.44 -8.03 0.86
CA LYS A 107 -9.45 -9.48 0.97
C LYS A 107 -8.22 -10.02 1.71
N GLY A 108 -7.05 -9.42 1.52
CA GLY A 108 -5.85 -9.75 2.31
C GLY A 108 -6.06 -9.51 3.81
N GLY A 109 -6.83 -8.46 4.18
CA GLY A 109 -7.20 -8.15 5.55
C GLY A 109 -7.98 -9.27 6.23
N TYR A 110 -8.86 -9.96 5.49
CA TYR A 110 -9.60 -11.14 5.98
C TYR A 110 -8.67 -12.28 6.42
N PHE A 111 -7.53 -12.46 5.74
CA PHE A 111 -6.52 -13.46 6.08
C PHE A 111 -5.47 -12.96 7.07
N SER A 112 -5.61 -11.73 7.57
CA SER A 112 -4.69 -11.15 8.54
C SER A 112 -5.19 -11.34 9.97
N ALA A 113 -4.30 -11.21 10.96
CA ALA A 113 -4.68 -11.20 12.38
C ALA A 113 -5.29 -9.86 12.84
N ARG A 114 -5.86 -9.06 11.93
CA ARG A 114 -6.47 -7.77 12.22
C ARG A 114 -7.80 -7.96 12.98
N ARG A 115 -7.99 -7.21 14.06
CA ARG A 115 -9.20 -7.25 14.92
C ARG A 115 -9.98 -5.95 14.98
N ARG A 116 -9.46 -4.88 14.38
CA ARG A 116 -10.09 -3.56 14.34
C ARG A 116 -10.56 -3.23 12.93
N PRO A 117 -11.63 -2.45 12.73
CA PRO A 117 -12.02 -1.97 11.41
C PRO A 117 -10.86 -1.29 10.69
N LEU A 118 -10.77 -1.42 9.36
CA LEU A 118 -9.84 -0.67 8.52
C LEU A 118 -10.63 0.41 7.78
N PRO A 119 -10.63 1.66 8.27
CA PRO A 119 -11.25 2.76 7.54
C PRO A 119 -10.63 2.89 6.15
N VAL A 120 -11.50 3.00 5.15
CA VAL A 120 -11.13 3.46 3.82
C VAL A 120 -11.70 4.87 3.70
N ILE A 121 -10.83 5.85 3.50
CA ILE A 121 -11.18 7.27 3.43
C ILE A 121 -10.94 7.71 1.98
N GLY A 122 -11.80 8.56 1.43
CA GLY A 122 -11.66 8.98 0.05
C GLY A 122 -12.58 10.14 -0.33
N PRO A 123 -12.80 10.37 -1.63
CA PRO A 123 -13.53 11.54 -2.11
C PRO A 123 -15.02 11.48 -1.72
N SER A 124 -15.63 12.67 -1.55
CA SER A 124 -17.05 12.84 -1.27
C SER A 124 -17.96 12.58 -2.50
N GLY A 125 -17.39 12.25 -3.66
CA GLY A 125 -18.11 12.07 -4.91
C GLY A 125 -18.25 13.34 -5.74
N THR A 126 -18.60 13.16 -7.01
CA THR A 126 -18.90 14.18 -8.03
C THR A 126 -19.98 13.64 -8.96
N ASP A 127 -20.41 14.42 -9.96
CA ASP A 127 -21.37 13.92 -10.96
C ASP A 127 -20.85 12.75 -11.82
N LEU A 128 -19.52 12.58 -11.89
CA LEU A 128 -18.86 11.55 -12.72
C LEU A 128 -18.38 10.34 -11.92
N PHE A 129 -18.16 10.50 -10.61
CA PHE A 129 -17.61 9.46 -9.74
C PHE A 129 -18.38 9.39 -8.42
N PRO A 130 -18.68 8.18 -7.93
CA PRO A 130 -19.36 8.03 -6.65
C PRO A 130 -18.49 8.55 -5.49
N SER A 131 -19.11 8.72 -4.34
CA SER A 131 -18.37 8.86 -3.08
C SER A 131 -17.60 7.58 -2.74
N ILE A 132 -16.61 7.68 -1.85
CA ILE A 132 -15.90 6.49 -1.37
C ILE A 132 -16.84 5.50 -0.67
N ASP A 133 -17.86 5.99 0.03
CA ASP A 133 -18.81 5.14 0.75
C ASP A 133 -19.71 4.36 -0.21
N GLU A 134 -20.18 4.99 -1.29
CA GLU A 134 -20.95 4.34 -2.36
C GLU A 134 -20.11 3.35 -3.17
N PHE A 135 -18.83 3.67 -3.42
CA PHE A 135 -17.91 2.78 -4.14
C PHE A 135 -17.62 1.46 -3.39
N LEU A 136 -17.75 1.46 -2.05
CA LEU A 136 -17.43 0.32 -1.20
C LEU A 136 -18.63 -0.61 -0.92
N GLN A 137 -19.83 -0.26 -1.36
CA GLN A 137 -21.02 -1.11 -1.27
C GLN A 137 -20.99 -2.22 -2.32
#